data_AF-A0A2L2Z270-F1
#
_entry.id   AF-A0A2L2Z270-F1
#
_cell.length_a   1.000
_cell.length_b   1.000
_cell.length_c   1.000
_cell.angle_alpha   90.00
_cell.angle_beta   90.00
_cell.angle_gamma   90.00
#
_symmetry.space_group_name_H-M   'P 1'
#
loop_
_entity.id
_entity.type
_entity.pdbx_description
1 polymer ?
#
loop_
_entity_poly.entity_id
_entity_poly.type
_entity_poly.pdbx_seq_one_letter_code
_entity_poly.pdbx_strand_id
1 'polypeptide(L)'
;VVHRKGPPRLLPDAIDLERVVPEGSMVQLPCPVVADPDTLFFEWYRDREPLDAFADEIYRVLSNGVLKIKSVVPDDTGLYVCRAINGFGK
;
A
#
# COMPACT_ATOMS: atom_id res chain seq x y z
N VAL A 1 -16.79 -20.60 12.07
CA VAL A 1 -15.49 -20.76 11.38
C VAL A 1 -14.43 -20.19 12.32
N VAL A 2 -13.45 -20.99 12.75
CA VAL A 2 -12.38 -20.48 13.63
C VAL A 2 -11.45 -19.63 12.76
N HIS A 3 -11.44 -18.32 12.95
CA HIS A 3 -10.43 -17.46 12.33
C HIS A 3 -9.08 -17.86 12.93
N ARG A 4 -8.23 -18.50 12.13
CA ARG A 4 -6.87 -18.82 12.55
C ARG A 4 -6.06 -17.53 12.44
N LYS A 5 -5.54 -17.08 13.58
CA LYS A 5 -4.56 -16.00 13.61
C LYS A 5 -3.38 -16.34 12.70
N GLY A 6 -2.86 -15.35 12.01
CA GLY A 6 -1.79 -15.57 11.05
C GLY A 6 -1.31 -14.28 10.40
N PRO A 7 -0.31 -14.38 9.51
CA PRO A 7 0.17 -13.23 8.78
C PRO A 7 -0.93 -12.65 7.89
N PRO A 8 -0.86 -11.35 7.56
CA PRO A 8 -1.79 -10.73 6.62
C PRO A 8 -1.71 -11.42 5.26
N ARG A 9 -2.84 -11.50 4.56
CA ARG A 9 -2.90 -12.06 3.20
C ARG A 9 -3.51 -11.06 2.25
N LEU A 10 -2.84 -10.84 1.11
CA LEU A 10 -3.40 -10.06 0.01
C LEU A 10 -4.67 -10.73 -0.53
N LEU A 11 -5.67 -9.92 -0.86
CA LEU A 11 -6.85 -10.40 -1.56
C LEU A 11 -6.49 -10.72 -3.03
N PRO A 12 -6.99 -11.84 -3.61
CA PRO A 12 -6.64 -12.25 -4.97
C PRO A 12 -6.90 -11.19 -6.03
N ASP A 13 -8.02 -10.46 -5.91
CA ASP A 13 -8.46 -9.45 -6.89
C ASP A 13 -7.62 -8.16 -6.86
N ALA A 14 -6.62 -8.10 -5.98
CA ALA A 14 -5.75 -6.94 -5.79
C ALA A 14 -4.35 -7.09 -6.37
N ILE A 15 -4.08 -8.24 -7.01
CA ILE A 15 -2.82 -8.51 -7.67
C ILE A 15 -2.82 -7.75 -9.00
N ASP A 16 -1.75 -7.00 -9.27
CA ASP A 16 -1.50 -6.29 -10.54
C ASP A 16 -2.59 -5.27 -10.94
N LEU A 17 -2.98 -4.40 -10.02
CA LEU A 17 -3.84 -3.26 -10.31
C LEU A 17 -3.08 -2.20 -11.14
N GLU A 18 -3.37 -2.13 -12.44
CA GLU A 18 -2.89 -1.05 -13.30
C GLU A 18 -3.74 0.22 -13.13
N ARG A 19 -3.07 1.39 -13.08
CA ARG A 19 -3.75 2.68 -12.92
C ARG A 19 -3.10 3.75 -13.78
N VAL A 20 -3.89 4.31 -14.70
CA VAL A 20 -3.52 5.49 -15.48
C VAL A 20 -4.22 6.69 -14.87
N VAL A 21 -3.47 7.74 -14.56
CA VAL A 21 -3.99 8.95 -13.92
C VAL A 21 -3.47 10.21 -14.62
N PRO A 22 -4.24 11.30 -14.68
CA PRO A 22 -3.76 12.57 -15.21
C PRO A 22 -2.65 13.16 -14.35
N GLU A 23 -1.69 13.84 -14.98
CA GLU A 23 -0.70 14.67 -14.30
C GLU A 23 -1.38 15.71 -13.40
N GLY A 24 -0.77 16.00 -12.24
CA GLY A 24 -1.28 16.91 -11.23
C GLY A 24 -2.45 16.39 -10.40
N SER A 25 -2.97 15.19 -10.69
CA SER A 25 -4.06 14.58 -9.93
C SER A 25 -3.58 13.93 -8.62
N MET A 26 -4.53 13.69 -7.70
CA MET A 26 -4.28 12.85 -6.52
C MET A 26 -4.65 11.40 -6.85
N VAL A 27 -3.77 10.46 -6.51
CA VAL A 27 -3.98 9.02 -6.65
C VAL A 27 -4.08 8.36 -5.27
N GLN A 28 -4.94 7.34 -5.16
CA GLN A 28 -5.04 6.48 -3.98
C GLN A 28 -4.82 5.04 -4.41
N LEU A 29 -3.81 4.40 -3.84
CA LEU A 29 -3.46 3.01 -4.08
C LEU A 29 -3.86 2.19 -2.84
N PRO A 30 -4.87 1.31 -2.94
CA PRO A 30 -5.29 0.49 -1.81
C PRO A 30 -4.30 -0.65 -1.54
N CYS A 31 -4.21 -1.07 -0.28
CA CYS A 31 -3.54 -2.31 0.14
C CYS A 31 -4.58 -3.28 0.72
N PRO A 32 -5.36 -3.98 -0.12
CA PRO A 32 -6.48 -4.79 0.34
C PRO A 32 -5.97 -6.14 0.88
N VAL A 33 -5.77 -6.17 2.19
CA VAL A 33 -5.32 -7.35 2.93
C VAL A 33 -6.39 -7.81 3.92
N VAL A 34 -6.41 -9.10 4.18
CA VAL A 34 -7.17 -9.70 5.28
C VAL A 34 -6.22 -10.17 6.37
N ALA A 35 -6.52 -9.83 7.61
CA ALA A 35 -5.70 -10.18 8.77
C ALA A 35 -6.57 -10.44 10.01
N ASP A 36 -6.08 -11.34 10.86
CA ASP A 36 -6.54 -11.53 12.23
C ASP A 36 -5.31 -11.77 13.11
N PRO A 37 -4.93 -10.84 14.01
CA PRO A 37 -5.61 -9.57 14.32
C PRO A 37 -5.52 -8.52 13.18
N ASP A 38 -6.45 -7.57 13.18
CA ASP A 38 -6.59 -6.50 12.17
C ASP A 38 -5.68 -5.28 12.41
N THR A 39 -4.93 -5.26 13.51
CA THR A 39 -3.87 -4.28 13.75
C THR A 39 -2.68 -4.54 12.82
N LEU A 40 -2.48 -3.64 11.87
CA LEU A 40 -1.46 -3.75 10.82
C LEU A 40 -0.52 -2.54 10.80
N PHE A 41 0.74 -2.81 10.49
CA PHE A 41 1.70 -1.82 10.02
C PHE A 41 1.84 -1.94 8.50
N PHE A 42 1.99 -0.82 7.80
CA PHE A 42 2.05 -0.79 6.34
C PHE A 42 3.35 -0.15 5.86
N GLU A 43 4.03 -0.84 4.97
CA GLU A 43 5.17 -0.34 4.22
C GLU A 43 4.80 -0.28 2.74
N TRP A 44 5.28 0.76 2.06
CA TRP A 44 5.11 0.90 0.62
C TRP A 44 6.46 1.01 -0.06
N TYR A 45 6.53 0.45 -1.26
CA TYR A 45 7.73 0.45 -2.10
C TYR A 45 7.36 0.96 -3.48
N ARG A 46 8.28 1.71 -4.11
CA ARG A 46 8.25 2.04 -5.54
C ARG A 46 9.49 1.44 -6.19
N ASP A 47 9.31 0.59 -7.19
CA ASP A 47 10.40 -0.04 -7.95
C ASP A 47 11.44 -0.77 -7.08
N ARG A 48 10.95 -1.40 -5.99
CA ARG A 48 11.70 -2.11 -4.95
C ARG A 48 12.40 -1.23 -3.91
N GLU A 49 12.36 0.09 -4.04
CA GLU A 49 12.87 1.02 -3.04
C GLU A 49 11.75 1.41 -2.05
N PRO A 50 12.03 1.46 -0.74
CA PRO A 50 11.05 1.85 0.25
C PRO A 50 10.67 3.33 0.06
N LEU A 51 9.37 3.62 0.14
CA LEU A 51 8.89 4.99 0.18
C LEU A 51 9.06 5.57 1.58
N ASP A 52 9.83 6.64 1.69
CA ASP A 52 9.90 7.43 2.93
C ASP A 52 8.74 8.44 2.96
N ALA A 53 7.58 7.98 3.42
CA ALA A 53 6.40 8.84 3.58
C ALA A 53 6.53 9.87 4.72
N PHE A 54 7.62 9.86 5.48
CA PHE A 54 7.92 10.90 6.48
C PHE A 54 8.80 12.01 5.89
N ALA A 55 9.74 11.65 5.01
CA ALA A 55 10.62 12.62 4.34
C ALA A 55 9.97 13.27 3.12
N ASP A 56 9.09 12.56 2.41
CA ASP A 56 8.46 13.05 1.18
C ASP A 56 7.00 13.43 1.39
N GLU A 57 6.72 14.73 1.28
CA GLU A 57 5.39 15.32 1.53
C GLU A 57 4.32 14.91 0.50
N ILE A 58 4.72 14.35 -0.66
CA ILE A 58 3.77 13.90 -1.68
C ILE A 58 3.10 12.59 -1.27
N TYR A 59 3.78 11.77 -0.47
CA TYR A 59 3.28 10.48 0.00
C TYR A 59 2.57 10.61 1.35
N ARG A 60 1.48 9.86 1.50
CA ARG A 60 0.84 9.67 2.81
C ARG A 60 0.22 8.29 2.91
N VAL A 61 0.70 7.50 3.87
CA VAL A 61 0.12 6.20 4.21
C VAL A 61 -0.98 6.42 5.25
N LEU A 62 -2.19 5.95 4.94
CA LEU A 62 -3.33 5.98 5.86
C LEU A 62 -3.31 4.75 6.79
N SER A 63 -4.04 4.83 7.90
CA SER A 63 -4.14 3.72 8.88
C SER A 63 -4.74 2.44 8.30
N ASN A 64 -5.53 2.54 7.23
CA ASN A 64 -6.09 1.40 6.50
C ASN A 64 -5.16 0.88 5.38
N GLY A 65 -3.91 1.35 5.32
CA GLY A 65 -2.91 0.90 4.36
C GLY A 65 -2.96 1.57 3.00
N VAL A 66 -3.93 2.45 2.74
CA VAL A 66 -4.00 3.21 1.48
C VAL A 66 -2.82 4.17 1.38
N LEU A 67 -2.06 4.10 0.29
CA LEU A 67 -1.09 5.13 -0.08
C LEU A 67 -1.80 6.22 -0.88
N LYS A 68 -1.69 7.47 -0.41
CA LYS A 68 -2.04 8.65 -1.20
C LYS A 68 -0.77 9.25 -1.79
N ILE A 69 -0.82 9.57 -3.07
CA ILE A 69 0.21 10.37 -3.76
C ILE A 69 -0.46 11.64 -4.27
N LYS A 70 0.08 12.80 -3.90
CA LYS A 70 -0.45 14.11 -4.27
C LYS A 70 0.19 14.61 -5.55
N SER A 71 -0.58 15.30 -6.38
CA SER A 71 -0.09 16.07 -7.53
C SER A 71 0.91 15.30 -8.40
N VAL A 72 0.51 14.10 -8.87
CA VAL A 72 1.40 13.16 -9.56
C VAL A 72 2.07 13.75 -10.79
N VAL A 73 3.34 13.42 -11.00
CA VAL A 73 4.11 13.77 -12.19
C VAL A 73 4.53 12.51 -12.97
N PRO A 74 4.97 12.61 -14.23
CA PRO A 74 5.42 11.44 -15.01
C PRO A 74 6.47 10.59 -14.29
N ASP A 75 7.37 11.22 -13.53
CA ASP A 75 8.43 10.55 -12.74
C ASP A 75 7.90 9.73 -11.54
N ASP A 76 6.63 9.88 -11.19
CA ASP A 76 5.96 9.04 -10.20
C ASP A 76 5.50 7.69 -10.79
N THR A 77 5.67 7.47 -12.10
CA THR A 77 5.35 6.18 -12.72
C THR A 77 6.27 5.09 -12.18
N GLY A 78 5.69 3.97 -11.73
CA GLY A 78 6.46 2.83 -11.26
C GLY A 78 5.59 1.72 -10.70
N LEU A 79 6.23 0.62 -10.30
CA LEU A 79 5.56 -0.48 -9.61
C LEU A 79 5.45 -0.16 -8.12
N TYR A 80 4.23 0.07 -7.65
CA TYR A 80 3.93 0.30 -6.24
C TYR A 80 3.52 -1.00 -5.56
N VAL A 81 4.25 -1.38 -4.51
CA VAL A 81 4.00 -2.61 -3.74
C VAL A 81 3.71 -2.26 -2.29
N CYS A 82 2.59 -2.76 -1.77
CA CYS A 82 2.28 -2.65 -0.35
C CYS A 82 2.70 -3.91 0.41
N ARG A 83 3.14 -3.74 1.65
CA ARG A 83 3.43 -4.82 2.57
C ARG A 83 2.71 -4.55 3.89
N ALA A 84 1.79 -5.42 4.26
CA ALA A 84 1.10 -5.36 5.54
C ALA A 84 1.79 -6.30 6.54
N ILE A 85 2.05 -5.83 7.75
CA ILE A 85 2.80 -6.56 8.77
C ILE A 85 1.98 -6.62 10.06
N ASN A 86 1.93 -7.80 10.69
CA ASN A 86 1.42 -8.00 12.03
C ASN A 86 2.37 -8.88 12.87
N GLY A 87 1.97 -9.23 14.10
CA GLY A 87 2.77 -10.06 15.01
C GLY A 87 3.04 -11.50 14.54
N PHE A 88 2.43 -11.95 13.44
CA PHE A 88 2.64 -13.28 12.85
C PHE A 88 3.47 -13.25 11.57
N GLY A 89 3.75 -12.08 11.01
CA GLY A 89 4.57 -11.93 9.82
C GLY A 89 4.09 -10.84 8.87
N LYS A 90 4.52 -10.99 7.62
CA LYS A 90 4.31 -10.08 6.50
C LYS A 90 3.90 -10.85 5.26
#